data_AF-A0A1H9A105-F1
#
_entry.id   AF-A0A1H9A105-F1
#
_cell.length_a   1.000
_cell.length_b   1.000
_cell.length_c   1.000
_cell.angle_alpha   90.00
_cell.angle_beta   90.00
_cell.angle_gamma   90.00
#
_symmetry.space_group_name_H-M   'P 1'
#
loop_
_entity.id
_entity.type
_entity.pdbx_description
1 polymer ?
#
loop_
_entity_poly.entity_id
_entity_poly.type
_entity_poly.pdbx_seq_one_letter_code
_entity_poly.pdbx_strand_id
1 'polypeptide(L)' 'MNIYLVLLPMVSMLIGLYLVCLGLWELRVGIDRKRFITFSFTGLFLIFILPNMFSFLNVMVNNF' A
#
# COMPACT_ATOMS: atom_id res chain seq x y z
N MET A 1 -11.84 -6.00 -20.33
CA MET A 1 -10.84 -5.67 -19.30
C MET A 1 -11.60 -5.32 -18.04
N ASN A 2 -11.52 -6.16 -17.01
CA ASN A 2 -12.33 -5.97 -15.80
C ASN A 2 -11.80 -4.75 -15.04
N ILE A 3 -12.50 -3.62 -15.13
CA ILE A 3 -12.09 -2.31 -14.56
C ILE A 3 -11.75 -2.44 -13.07
N TYR A 4 -12.47 -3.30 -12.35
CA TYR A 4 -12.22 -3.59 -10.94
C TYR A 4 -10.80 -4.12 -10.66
N LEU A 5 -10.21 -4.91 -11.57
CA LEU A 5 -8.86 -5.46 -11.42
C LEU A 5 -7.76 -4.41 -11.56
N VAL A 6 -8.05 -3.29 -12.22
CA VAL A 6 -7.11 -2.16 -12.37
C VAL A 6 -7.31 -1.13 -11.25
N LEU A 7 -8.55 -0.92 -10.84
CA LEU A 7 -8.91 0.10 -9.86
C LEU A 7 -8.47 -0.29 -8.43
N LEU A 8 -8.55 -1.57 -8.10
CA LEU A 8 -8.19 -2.10 -6.77
C LEU A 8 -6.70 -1.89 -6.39
N PRO A 9 -5.70 -2.22 -7.24
CA PRO A 9 -4.30 -1.91 -6.93
C PRO A 9 -4.02 -0.40 -6.90
N MET A 10 -4.71 0.41 -7.73
CA MET A 10 -4.57 1.87 -7.68
C MET A 10 -5.01 2.47 -6.34
N VAL A 11 -6.15 2.02 -5.80
CA VAL A 11 -6.65 2.47 -4.50
C VAL A 11 -5.72 2.01 -3.37
N SER A 12 -5.17 0.79 -3.44
CA SER A 12 -4.17 0.29 -2.49
C SER A 12 -2.92 1.19 -2.47
N MET A 13 -2.41 1.58 -3.64
CA MET A 13 -1.27 2.49 -3.73
C MET A 13 -1.57 3.86 -3.13
N LEU A 14 -2.75 4.43 -3.39
CA LEU A 14 -3.18 5.71 -2.80
C LEU A 14 -3.23 5.67 -1.27
N ILE A 15 -3.82 4.62 -0.70
CA ILE A 15 -3.89 4.42 0.75
C ILE A 15 -2.49 4.22 1.33
N GLY A 16 -1.66 3.41 0.68
CA GLY A 16 -0.28 3.20 1.11
C GLY A 16 0.55 4.48 1.10
N LEU A 17 0.41 5.31 0.07
CA LEU A 17 1.11 6.60 -0.04
C LEU A 17 0.67 7.57 1.05
N TYR A 18 -0.63 7.61 1.34
CA TYR A 18 -1.19 8.40 2.43
C TYR A 18 -0.60 7.98 3.80
N LEU A 19 -0.51 6.67 4.07
CA LEU A 19 0.09 6.15 5.31
C LEU A 19 1.58 6.50 5.44
N VAL A 20 2.33 6.48 4.33
CA VAL A 20 3.72 6.93 4.30
C VAL A 20 3.82 8.42 4.60
N CYS A 21 2.98 9.26 4.00
CA CYS A 21 2.94 10.70 4.28
C CYS A 21 2.59 10.98 5.74
N LEU A 22 1.65 10.22 6.32
CA LEU A 22 1.25 10.35 7.71
C LEU A 22 2.37 9.89 8.65
N GLY A 23 3.10 8.83 8.29
CA GLY A 23 4.36 8.48 8.95
C GLY A 23 5.35 9.64 8.93
N LEU A 24 5.72 10.15 7.76
CA LEU A 24 6.67 11.26 7.63
C LEU A 24 6.23 12.52 8.39
N TRP A 25 4.93 12.77 8.50
CA TRP A 25 4.36 13.84 9.31
C TRP A 25 4.63 13.63 10.81
N GLU A 26 4.39 12.42 11.33
CA GLU A 26 4.69 12.07 12.72
C GLU A 26 6.21 12.20 13.04
N LEU A 27 7.08 11.93 12.06
CA LEU A 27 8.52 12.15 12.19
C LEU A 27 8.87 13.63 12.37
N ARG A 28 8.18 14.53 11.66
CA ARG A 28 8.36 15.99 11.77
C ARG A 28 7.94 16.50 13.15
N VAL A 29 6.85 15.96 13.69
CA VAL A 29 6.30 16.38 14.98
C VAL A 29 7.12 15.82 16.15
N GLY A 30 7.85 14.70 15.94
CA GLY A 30 8.85 14.18 16.89
C GLY A 30 8.27 13.55 18.16
N ILE A 31 6.95 13.35 18.21
CA ILE A 31 6.22 12.85 19.39
C ILE A 31 6.45 11.34 19.58
N ASP A 32 6.40 10.52 18.52
CA ASP A 32 6.48 9.05 18.65
C ASP A 32 7.22 8.33 17.50
N ARG A 33 8.51 8.00 17.72
CA ARG A 33 9.34 7.28 16.73
C ARG A 33 8.84 5.86 16.42
N LYS A 34 8.23 5.17 17.39
CA LYS A 34 7.68 3.81 17.16
C LYS A 34 6.51 3.84 16.18
N ARG A 35 5.62 4.82 16.35
CA ARG A 35 4.42 4.97 15.54
C ARG A 35 4.74 5.38 14.10
N PHE A 36 5.79 6.19 13.92
CA PHE A 36 6.37 6.51 12.62
C PHE A 36 6.78 5.26 11.82
N ILE A 37 7.57 4.39 12.44
CA ILE A 37 8.11 3.19 11.77
C ILE A 37 6.95 2.27 11.36
N THR A 38 5.97 2.08 12.25
CA THR A 38 4.81 1.24 11.95
C THR A 38 3.99 1.78 10.78
N PHE A 39 3.68 3.08 10.74
CA PHE A 39 2.89 3.66 9.64
C PHE A 39 3.65 3.70 8.32
N SER A 40 4.94 4.00 8.33
CA SER A 40 5.75 4.05 7.12
C SER A 40 5.96 2.64 6.53
N PHE A 41 6.20 1.66 7.39
CA PHE A 41 6.40 0.27 6.96
C PHE A 41 5.10 -0.37 6.45
N THR A 42 3.96 -0.09 7.11
CA THR A 42 2.64 -0.55 6.62
C THR A 42 2.26 0.13 5.32
N GLY A 43 2.53 1.44 5.16
CA GLY A 43 2.31 2.15 3.90
C GLY A 43 3.16 1.59 2.74
N LEU A 44 4.45 1.33 2.97
CA LEU A 44 5.33 0.69 1.98
C LEU A 44 4.88 -0.74 1.63
N PHE A 45 4.43 -1.52 2.62
CA PHE A 45 3.85 -2.83 2.40
C PHE A 45 2.63 -2.76 1.47
N LEU A 46 1.74 -1.79 1.69
CA LEU A 46 0.55 -1.54 0.88
C LEU A 46 0.87 -1.08 -0.57
N ILE A 47 2.01 -0.42 -0.78
CA ILE A 47 2.45 0.03 -2.12
C ILE A 47 3.12 -1.10 -2.91
N PHE A 48 3.99 -1.89 -2.28
CA PHE A 48 4.83 -2.84 -2.98
C PHE A 48 4.34 -4.28 -2.94
N ILE A 49 3.77 -4.72 -1.82
CA ILE A 49 3.43 -6.14 -1.61
C ILE A 49 2.00 -6.41 -2.05
N LEU A 50 1.04 -5.59 -1.59
CA LEU A 50 -0.37 -5.80 -1.91
C LEU A 50 -0.66 -5.81 -3.43
N PRO A 51 -0.19 -4.84 -4.22
CA PRO A 51 -0.48 -4.81 -5.67
C PRO A 51 0.17 -5.98 -6.41
N ASN A 52 1.36 -6.41 -5.99
CA ASN A 52 2.02 -7.59 -6.55
C ASN A 52 1.27 -8.88 -6.23
N MET A 53 0.73 -9.02 -5.01
CA MET A 53 -0.12 -10.15 -4.66
C MET A 53 -1.41 -10.19 -5.50
N PHE A 54 -2.05 -9.03 -5.70
CA PHE A 54 -3.24 -8.94 -6.56
C PHE A 54 -2.92 -9.27 -8.02
N SER A 55 -1.77 -8.81 -8.53
CA SER A 55 -1.30 -9.14 -9.88
C SER A 55 -1.08 -10.65 -10.03
N PHE A 56 -0.40 -11.28 -9.08
CA PHE A 56 -0.17 -12.72 -9.08
C PHE A 56 -1.48 -13.53 -9.03
N LEU A 57 -2.43 -13.12 -8.17
CA LEU A 57 -3.73 -13.76 -8.07
C LEU A 57 -4.53 -13.62 -9.37
N ASN A 58 -4.46 -12.47 -10.03
CA ASN A 58 -5.08 -12.25 -11.33
C ASN A 58 -4.49 -13.17 -12.41
N VAL A 59 -3.16 -13.32 -12.45
CA VAL A 59 -2.49 -14.27 -13.35
C VAL A 59 -2.97 -15.70 -13.09
N MET A 60 -3.03 -16.14 -11.83
CA MET A 60 -3.52 -17.48 -11.46
C MET A 60 -4.98 -17.71 -11.92
N VAL A 61 -5.87 -16.73 -11.70
CA VAL A 61 -7.29 -16.82 -12.09
C VAL A 61 -7.46 -16.85 -13.61
N ASN A 62 -6.68 -16.07 -14.37
CA ASN A 62 -6.77 -16.08 -15.83
C ASN A 62 -6.17 -17.34 -16.49
N ASN A 63 -5.37 -18.11 -15.76
CA ASN A 63 -4.75 -19.35 -16.25
C ASN A 63 -5.58 -20.61 -15.96
N PHE A 64 -6.74 -20.47 -15.31
CA PHE A 64 -7.73 -21.52 -15.07
C PHE A 64 -8.94 -21.34 -16.00
#